data_AF-A0A0D7ASC2-F1
#
_entry.id   AF-A0A0D7ASC2-F1
#
_cell.length_a   1.000
_cell.length_b   1.000
_cell.length_c   1.000
_cell.angle_alpha   90.00
_cell.angle_beta   90.00
_cell.angle_gamma   90.00
#
_symmetry.space_group_name_H-M   'P 1'
#
loop_
_entity.id
_entity.type
_entity.pdbx_description
1 polymer ?
#
loop_
_entity_poly.entity_id
_entity_poly.type
_entity_poly.pdbx_seq_one_letter_code
_entity_poly.pdbx_strand_id
1 'polypeptide(L)'
;FSSTSRRPQTAATLTLLEEHDQLASHGKMSPYEHYNALQQMTNACGIDIPKSKYKPWLHITREHGYILLMKRAGRGCKENGIATTTGSQLAILCPACPREGVNIPADWKHSHLRNGNTILFLCSNALLIIARRQRYMLILMMDANFRLSNIRRSSTLDPGLGTGLAYLVEDSAYHEHYLKYKAQTNISTCSGFKTLEMAEKKDATGLRSTGLCMCACARHKMIRPQGVGNLQKGERYCNMDYIAMSAARNIGLDRFYSYDIACQWNINLQDRMKGLPAYLWPLPDVKLSYGVPKCHAKGHVLSCQCCFSMGLQLGVGNTDGEGIERVWAGIN
;
A
#
# COMPACT_ATOMS: atom_id res chain seq x y z
N PHE A 1 23.20 -14.52 -15.65
CA PHE A 1 22.68 -13.18 -15.36
C PHE A 1 23.78 -12.35 -14.72
N SER A 2 24.25 -11.28 -15.36
CA SER A 2 25.41 -10.52 -14.89
C SER A 2 25.03 -9.42 -13.91
N SER A 3 25.98 -9.00 -13.06
CA SER A 3 25.80 -7.88 -12.12
C SER A 3 25.88 -6.51 -12.80
N THR A 4 26.42 -6.44 -14.01
CA THR A 4 26.51 -5.24 -14.83
C THR A 4 26.32 -5.62 -16.29
N SER A 5 25.75 -4.71 -17.08
CA SER A 5 25.41 -4.99 -18.48
C SER A 5 26.55 -4.67 -19.47
N ARG A 6 27.41 -3.68 -19.18
CA ARG A 6 28.44 -3.21 -20.15
C ARG A 6 29.76 -3.97 -20.08
N ARG A 7 30.23 -4.31 -18.89
CA ARG A 7 31.51 -5.01 -18.64
C ARG A 7 31.32 -6.01 -17.49
N PRO A 8 30.68 -7.16 -17.74
CA PRO A 8 30.35 -8.11 -16.69
C PRO A 8 31.62 -8.77 -16.15
N GLN A 9 31.82 -8.69 -14.83
CA GLN A 9 32.91 -9.40 -14.11
C GLN A 9 32.39 -10.43 -13.09
N THR A 10 31.08 -10.39 -12.80
CA THR A 10 30.39 -11.31 -11.90
C THR A 10 29.04 -11.63 -12.52
N ALA A 11 28.67 -12.91 -12.53
CA ALA A 11 27.37 -13.38 -12.97
C ALA A 11 26.89 -14.53 -12.08
N ALA A 12 25.57 -14.68 -11.98
CA ALA A 12 24.90 -15.83 -11.38
C ALA A 12 24.19 -16.65 -12.46
N THR A 13 24.05 -17.95 -12.25
CA THR A 13 23.16 -18.79 -13.07
C THR A 13 21.70 -18.43 -12.79
N LEU A 14 20.79 -18.72 -13.72
CA LEU A 14 19.36 -18.54 -13.47
C LEU A 14 18.86 -19.48 -12.37
N THR A 15 19.39 -20.70 -12.31
CA THR A 15 19.09 -21.67 -11.25
C THR A 15 19.38 -21.11 -9.85
N LEU A 16 20.53 -20.43 -9.65
CA LEU A 16 20.85 -19.81 -8.36
C LEU A 16 19.89 -18.67 -8.01
N LEU A 17 19.40 -17.95 -9.01
CA LEU A 17 18.44 -16.88 -8.81
C LEU A 17 17.04 -17.41 -8.48
N GLU A 18 16.61 -18.47 -9.16
CA GLU A 18 15.36 -19.17 -8.87
C GLU A 18 15.39 -19.78 -7.45
N GLU A 19 16.51 -20.38 -7.06
CA GLU A 19 16.74 -20.85 -5.69
C GLU A 19 16.61 -19.69 -4.69
N HIS A 20 17.31 -18.57 -4.93
CA HIS A 20 17.20 -17.41 -4.06
C HIS A 20 15.77 -16.89 -3.95
N ASP A 21 15.06 -16.78 -5.07
CA ASP A 21 13.68 -16.28 -5.10
C ASP A 21 12.76 -17.18 -4.26
N GLN A 22 12.94 -18.51 -4.30
CA GLN A 22 12.18 -19.45 -3.47
C GLN A 22 12.53 -19.34 -1.98
N LEU A 23 13.82 -19.28 -1.65
CA LEU A 23 14.30 -19.14 -0.27
C LEU A 23 13.89 -17.79 0.35
N ALA A 24 13.91 -16.71 -0.43
CA ALA A 24 13.46 -15.40 0.00
C ALA A 24 11.94 -15.37 0.21
N SER A 25 11.16 -15.98 -0.71
CA SER A 25 9.70 -15.94 -0.66
C SER A 25 9.10 -16.82 0.44
N HIS A 26 9.64 -18.03 0.64
CA HIS A 26 9.09 -19.00 1.61
C HIS A 26 9.87 -19.05 2.92
N GLY A 27 11.21 -18.99 2.83
CA GLY A 27 12.10 -19.05 3.99
C GLY A 27 12.37 -17.70 4.64
N LYS A 28 11.84 -16.60 4.07
CA LYS A 28 12.16 -15.21 4.48
C LYS A 28 13.67 -14.94 4.54
N MET A 29 14.45 -15.65 3.72
CA MET A 29 15.90 -15.53 3.71
C MET A 29 16.33 -14.25 3.01
N SER A 30 17.15 -13.44 3.69
CA SER A 30 17.68 -12.22 3.08
C SER A 30 18.74 -12.55 2.02
N PRO A 31 18.99 -11.66 1.04
CA PRO A 31 20.12 -11.82 0.13
C PRO A 31 21.47 -11.96 0.83
N TYR A 32 21.62 -11.38 2.03
CA TYR A 32 22.83 -11.48 2.86
C TYR A 32 23.03 -12.89 3.39
N GLU A 33 21.99 -13.46 4.00
CA GLU A 33 22.06 -14.81 4.56
C GLU A 33 22.29 -15.86 3.47
N HIS A 34 21.60 -15.72 2.33
CA HIS A 34 21.83 -16.62 1.20
C HIS A 34 23.28 -16.52 0.69
N TYR A 35 23.81 -15.30 0.54
CA TYR A 35 25.21 -15.11 0.13
C TYR A 35 26.21 -15.70 1.12
N ASN A 36 25.98 -15.55 2.43
CA ASN A 36 26.83 -16.15 3.45
C ASN A 36 26.78 -17.67 3.41
N ALA A 37 25.61 -18.28 3.19
CA ALA A 37 25.47 -19.72 3.03
C ALA A 37 26.32 -20.22 1.85
N LEU A 38 26.25 -19.54 0.70
CA LEU A 38 27.09 -19.87 -0.47
C LEU A 38 28.59 -19.76 -0.15
N GLN A 39 28.98 -18.73 0.60
CA GLN A 39 30.37 -18.55 1.01
C GLN A 39 30.85 -19.69 1.94
N GLN A 40 30.01 -20.10 2.90
CA GLN A 40 30.31 -21.20 3.83
C GLN A 40 30.35 -22.55 3.11
N MET A 41 29.46 -22.81 2.16
CA MET A 41 29.50 -24.02 1.33
C MET A 41 30.78 -24.09 0.48
N THR A 42 31.31 -22.94 0.09
CA THR A 42 32.55 -22.87 -0.71
C THR A 42 33.79 -23.05 0.16
N ASN A 43 33.83 -22.42 1.35
CA ASN A 43 34.95 -22.52 2.27
C ASN A 43 34.49 -22.40 3.73
N ALA A 44 34.09 -23.53 4.31
CA ALA A 44 33.58 -23.59 5.69
C ALA A 44 34.63 -23.24 6.75
N CYS A 45 35.93 -23.43 6.44
CA CYS A 45 37.01 -23.14 7.38
C CYS A 45 37.36 -21.64 7.44
N GLY A 46 36.92 -20.85 6.45
CA GLY A 46 37.20 -19.41 6.38
C GLY A 46 38.67 -19.05 6.15
N ILE A 47 39.52 -20.01 5.78
CA ILE A 47 40.97 -19.83 5.68
C ILE A 47 41.38 -19.07 4.41
N ASP A 48 40.63 -19.26 3.31
CA ASP A 48 40.90 -18.65 2.01
C ASP A 48 39.58 -18.13 1.42
N ILE A 49 39.03 -17.10 2.06
CA ILE A 49 37.76 -16.50 1.65
C ILE A 49 38.03 -15.56 0.46
N PRO A 50 37.44 -15.81 -0.72
CA PRO A 50 37.56 -14.90 -1.85
C PRO A 50 37.00 -13.51 -1.52
N LYS A 51 37.49 -12.49 -2.22
CA LYS A 51 36.95 -11.13 -2.10
C LYS A 51 35.42 -11.13 -2.26
N SER A 52 34.72 -10.60 -1.26
CA SER A 52 33.25 -10.61 -1.22
C SER A 52 32.63 -10.06 -2.50
N LYS A 53 31.72 -10.85 -3.07
CA LYS A 53 30.86 -10.51 -4.21
C LYS A 53 29.43 -10.19 -3.76
N TYR A 54 29.22 -9.87 -2.48
CA TYR A 54 27.90 -9.55 -1.95
C TYR A 54 27.24 -8.34 -2.61
N LYS A 55 27.99 -7.26 -2.89
CA LYS A 55 27.46 -6.10 -3.62
C LYS A 55 27.00 -6.47 -5.04
N PRO A 56 27.84 -7.15 -5.86
CA PRO A 56 27.37 -7.73 -7.12
C PRO A 56 26.14 -8.62 -6.99
N TRP A 57 26.10 -9.47 -5.97
CA TRP A 57 24.95 -10.34 -5.69
C TRP A 57 23.67 -9.54 -5.47
N LEU A 58 23.71 -8.48 -4.64
CA LEU A 58 22.57 -7.58 -4.45
C LEU A 58 22.09 -6.92 -5.74
N HIS A 59 23.01 -6.55 -6.64
CA HIS A 59 22.62 -5.97 -7.93
C HIS A 59 21.92 -7.01 -8.81
N ILE A 60 22.50 -8.22 -8.92
CA ILE A 60 21.95 -9.33 -9.70
C ILE A 60 20.53 -9.66 -9.23
N THR A 61 20.32 -9.83 -7.92
CA THR A 61 18.99 -10.19 -7.38
C THR A 61 17.96 -9.08 -7.59
N ARG A 62 18.35 -7.81 -7.41
CA ARG A 62 17.47 -6.65 -7.65
C ARG A 62 17.09 -6.50 -9.12
N GLU A 63 18.06 -6.59 -10.03
CA GLU A 63 17.83 -6.49 -11.46
C GLU A 63 16.97 -7.67 -11.97
N HIS A 64 17.27 -8.88 -11.50
CA HIS A 64 16.47 -10.07 -11.81
C HIS A 64 15.03 -9.93 -11.35
N GLY A 65 14.82 -9.54 -10.07
CA GLY A 65 13.48 -9.32 -9.51
C GLY A 65 12.69 -8.25 -10.27
N TYR A 66 13.35 -7.15 -10.67
CA TYR A 66 12.73 -6.11 -11.50
C TYR A 66 12.30 -6.63 -12.88
N ILE A 67 13.14 -7.42 -13.55
CA ILE A 67 12.81 -8.03 -14.84
C ILE A 67 11.65 -9.02 -14.69
N LEU A 68 11.63 -9.83 -13.63
CA LEU A 68 10.51 -10.73 -13.35
C LEU A 68 9.21 -9.97 -13.13
N LEU A 69 9.25 -8.85 -12.40
CA LEU A 69 8.09 -7.99 -12.20
C LEU A 69 7.56 -7.45 -13.54
N MET A 70 8.45 -6.97 -14.41
CA MET A 70 8.10 -6.51 -15.76
C MET A 70 7.50 -7.62 -16.64
N LYS A 71 8.08 -8.83 -16.59
CA LYS A 71 7.57 -10.00 -17.31
C LYS A 71 6.18 -10.39 -16.83
N ARG A 72 5.96 -10.47 -15.51
CA ARG A 72 4.66 -10.81 -14.89
C ARG A 72 3.57 -9.81 -15.26
N ALA A 73 3.93 -8.53 -15.39
CA ALA A 73 3.01 -7.48 -15.85
C ALA A 73 2.85 -7.43 -17.38
N GLY A 74 3.42 -8.40 -18.12
CA GLY A 74 3.28 -8.49 -19.57
C GLY A 74 4.00 -7.38 -20.35
N ARG A 75 4.93 -6.64 -19.72
CA ARG A 75 5.54 -5.46 -20.33
C ARG A 75 6.44 -5.78 -21.53
N GLY A 76 6.96 -7.00 -21.61
CA GLY A 76 7.70 -7.48 -22.78
C GLY A 76 6.84 -7.66 -24.04
N CYS A 77 5.51 -7.74 -23.90
CA CYS A 77 4.59 -7.91 -25.03
C CYS A 77 4.07 -6.57 -25.58
N LYS A 78 4.54 -5.44 -25.04
CA LYS A 78 4.16 -4.11 -25.48
C LYS A 78 5.37 -3.41 -26.11
N GLU A 79 5.17 -2.77 -27.24
CA GLU A 79 6.19 -1.92 -27.85
C GLU A 79 6.67 -0.85 -26.84
N ASN A 80 8.00 -0.75 -26.67
CA ASN A 80 8.62 0.10 -25.65
C ASN A 80 8.03 -0.11 -24.25
N GLY A 81 7.58 -1.32 -23.92
CA GLY A 81 6.77 -1.59 -22.75
C GLY A 81 7.45 -1.23 -21.43
N ILE A 82 8.78 -1.41 -21.32
CA ILE A 82 9.58 -0.99 -20.17
C ILE A 82 9.54 0.54 -20.02
N ALA A 83 9.94 1.28 -21.06
CA ALA A 83 10.00 2.74 -21.05
C ALA A 83 8.62 3.41 -20.87
N THR A 84 7.56 2.76 -21.37
CA THR A 84 6.17 3.23 -21.26
C THR A 84 5.42 2.69 -20.03
N THR A 85 6.11 2.00 -19.11
CA THR A 85 5.49 1.57 -17.85
C THR A 85 5.31 2.78 -16.95
N THR A 86 4.06 3.07 -16.61
CA THR A 86 3.71 4.18 -15.74
C THR A 86 3.28 3.69 -14.35
N GLY A 87 3.04 4.62 -13.44
CA GLY A 87 2.76 4.28 -12.05
C GLY A 87 1.62 3.27 -11.89
N SER A 88 1.73 2.41 -10.87
CA SER A 88 0.81 1.29 -10.56
C SER A 88 0.70 0.14 -11.58
N GLN A 89 1.30 0.23 -12.78
CA GLN A 89 1.10 -0.78 -13.84
C GLN A 89 1.72 -2.16 -13.53
N LEU A 90 2.62 -2.24 -12.55
CA LEU A 90 3.25 -3.49 -12.12
C LEU A 90 2.58 -4.10 -10.87
N ALA A 91 1.57 -3.44 -10.30
CA ALA A 91 0.86 -3.96 -9.14
C ALA A 91 -0.23 -4.96 -9.56
N ILE A 92 -0.40 -6.01 -8.76
CA ILE A 92 -1.52 -6.94 -8.93
C ILE A 92 -2.76 -6.31 -8.31
N LEU A 93 -3.77 -6.07 -9.14
CA LEU A 93 -5.05 -5.58 -8.67
C LEU A 93 -5.83 -6.70 -7.99
N CYS A 94 -6.57 -6.35 -6.93
CA CYS A 94 -7.50 -7.30 -6.33
C CYS A 94 -8.55 -7.74 -7.36
N PRO A 95 -8.63 -9.04 -7.70
CA PRO A 95 -9.54 -9.52 -8.75
C PRO A 95 -11.01 -9.41 -8.36
N ALA A 96 -11.30 -9.50 -7.05
CA ALA A 96 -12.65 -9.44 -6.51
C ALA A 96 -13.09 -8.02 -6.11
N CYS A 97 -12.20 -7.02 -6.15
CA CYS A 97 -12.64 -5.63 -6.01
C CYS A 97 -13.48 -5.20 -7.22
N PRO A 98 -14.52 -4.36 -7.02
CA PRO A 98 -15.27 -3.76 -8.11
C PRO A 98 -14.33 -2.91 -8.99
N ARG A 99 -14.45 -3.07 -10.31
CA ARG A 99 -13.63 -2.43 -11.34
C ARG A 99 -14.50 -2.08 -12.54
N GLU A 100 -14.70 -0.78 -12.76
CA GLU A 100 -15.44 -0.25 -13.91
C GLU A 100 -14.88 -0.81 -15.23
N GLY A 101 -15.77 -1.24 -16.13
CA GLY A 101 -15.39 -1.83 -17.41
C GLY A 101 -14.78 -3.23 -17.34
N VAL A 102 -14.72 -3.85 -16.15
CA VAL A 102 -14.11 -5.20 -15.98
C VAL A 102 -15.10 -6.19 -15.37
N ASN A 103 -15.56 -5.96 -14.14
CA ASN A 103 -16.33 -6.94 -13.36
C ASN A 103 -17.56 -6.36 -12.67
N ILE A 104 -17.99 -5.16 -13.06
CA ILE A 104 -19.25 -4.54 -12.63
C ILE A 104 -20.04 -4.02 -13.84
N PRO A 105 -21.39 -3.93 -13.77
CA PRO A 105 -22.22 -3.47 -14.89
C PRO A 105 -21.88 -2.04 -15.36
N ALA A 106 -22.06 -1.73 -16.64
CA ALA A 106 -21.77 -0.39 -17.18
C ALA A 106 -22.68 0.69 -16.57
N ASP A 107 -23.91 0.33 -16.26
CA ASP A 107 -24.91 1.18 -15.62
C ASP A 107 -24.87 1.11 -14.09
N TRP A 108 -23.78 0.63 -13.48
CA TRP A 108 -23.68 0.44 -12.02
C TRP A 108 -24.04 1.70 -11.19
N LYS A 109 -23.86 2.90 -11.76
CA LYS A 109 -24.23 4.20 -11.15
C LYS A 109 -25.74 4.47 -11.15
N HIS A 110 -26.48 3.93 -12.12
CA HIS A 110 -27.87 4.27 -12.42
C HIS A 110 -28.82 3.06 -12.52
N SER A 111 -28.30 1.83 -12.43
CA SER A 111 -29.04 0.61 -12.77
C SER A 111 -30.38 0.50 -12.03
N HIS A 112 -31.45 0.66 -12.79
CA HIS A 112 -32.79 0.19 -12.45
C HIS A 112 -32.83 -1.33 -12.70
N LEU A 113 -33.62 -2.10 -11.94
CA LEU A 113 -33.71 -3.54 -12.14
C LEU A 113 -34.14 -3.85 -13.58
N ARG A 114 -33.19 -4.29 -14.42
CA ARG A 114 -33.52 -5.16 -15.55
C ARG A 114 -33.69 -6.55 -14.97
N ASN A 115 -34.87 -6.83 -14.43
CA ASN A 115 -35.52 -8.12 -14.50
C ASN A 115 -36.94 -7.95 -13.95
N GLY A 116 -37.91 -8.12 -14.85
CA GLY A 116 -39.31 -8.22 -14.50
C GLY A 116 -39.50 -9.41 -13.57
N ASN A 117 -39.74 -9.12 -12.30
CA ASN A 117 -40.76 -9.72 -11.46
C ASN A 117 -40.58 -9.17 -10.04
N THR A 118 -41.66 -8.63 -9.51
CA THR A 118 -41.82 -8.02 -8.18
C THR A 118 -41.51 -6.51 -8.11
N ILE A 119 -42.60 -5.78 -8.25
CA ILE A 119 -42.86 -4.41 -7.83
C ILE A 119 -42.22 -4.14 -6.46
N LEU A 120 -41.21 -3.26 -6.42
CA LEU A 120 -40.93 -2.41 -5.26
C LEU A 120 -41.07 -0.95 -5.71
N PHE A 121 -42.28 -0.60 -6.16
CA PHE A 121 -42.61 0.71 -6.73
C PHE A 121 -42.98 1.77 -5.66
N LEU A 122 -42.76 1.49 -4.38
CA LEU A 122 -43.29 2.31 -3.27
C LEU A 122 -42.28 2.71 -2.19
N CYS A 123 -40.97 2.71 -2.50
CA CYS A 123 -40.00 3.42 -1.69
C CYS A 123 -39.18 4.33 -2.59
N SER A 124 -39.21 5.63 -2.32
CA SER A 124 -38.56 6.72 -3.04
C SER A 124 -37.23 6.29 -3.70
N ASN A 125 -37.15 6.45 -5.03
CA ASN A 125 -36.06 6.01 -5.92
C ASN A 125 -34.63 6.24 -5.39
N ALA A 126 -34.39 7.23 -4.52
CA ALA A 126 -33.07 7.59 -4.01
C ALA A 126 -32.41 6.54 -3.08
N LEU A 127 -33.13 5.93 -2.13
CA LEU A 127 -32.53 5.02 -1.14
C LEU A 127 -32.04 3.72 -1.79
N LEU A 128 -32.81 3.20 -2.75
CA LEU A 128 -32.47 2.01 -3.52
C LEU A 128 -31.23 2.27 -4.41
N ILE A 129 -31.12 3.47 -5.01
CA ILE A 129 -29.96 3.88 -5.79
C ILE A 129 -28.71 3.95 -4.90
N ILE A 130 -28.82 4.54 -3.69
CA ILE A 130 -27.72 4.61 -2.72
C ILE A 130 -27.25 3.21 -2.33
N ALA A 131 -28.18 2.32 -1.93
CA ALA A 131 -27.85 0.96 -1.54
C ALA A 131 -27.18 0.17 -2.68
N ARG A 132 -27.60 0.40 -3.93
CA ARG A 132 -26.97 -0.26 -5.10
C ARG A 132 -25.57 0.24 -5.37
N ARG A 133 -25.38 1.57 -5.35
CA ARG A 133 -24.06 2.21 -5.53
C ARG A 133 -23.06 1.69 -4.49
N GLN A 134 -23.52 1.52 -3.26
CA GLN A 134 -22.73 1.01 -2.14
C GLN A 134 -22.27 -0.45 -2.31
N ARG A 135 -22.95 -1.29 -3.11
CA ARG A 135 -22.47 -2.66 -3.41
C ARG A 135 -21.12 -2.66 -4.14
N TYR A 136 -20.88 -1.62 -4.93
CA TYR A 136 -19.65 -1.45 -5.71
C TYR A 136 -18.66 -0.50 -5.02
N MET A 137 -18.91 -0.12 -3.76
CA MET A 137 -18.01 0.70 -2.97
C MET A 137 -16.65 0.03 -2.79
N LEU A 138 -15.59 0.81 -2.92
CA LEU A 138 -14.24 0.39 -2.63
C LEU A 138 -14.00 0.51 -1.13
N ILE A 139 -13.97 -0.63 -0.43
CA ILE A 139 -13.67 -0.69 1.00
C ILE A 139 -12.17 -0.85 1.19
N LEU A 140 -11.56 0.17 1.77
CA LEU A 140 -10.14 0.34 1.98
C LEU A 140 -9.84 0.33 3.48
N MET A 141 -8.71 -0.23 3.85
CA MET A 141 -8.19 -0.17 5.21
C MET A 141 -6.81 0.47 5.20
N MET A 142 -6.50 1.24 6.23
CA MET A 142 -5.26 2.00 6.34
C MET A 142 -4.64 1.78 7.71
N ASP A 143 -3.32 1.71 7.73
CA ASP A 143 -2.54 1.57 8.96
C ASP A 143 -1.05 1.90 8.70
N ALA A 144 -0.31 2.14 9.78
CA ALA A 144 1.11 2.41 9.81
C ALA A 144 1.88 1.35 10.63
N ASN A 145 2.89 0.74 10.00
CA ASN A 145 3.78 -0.21 10.64
C ASN A 145 5.17 0.39 10.87
N PHE A 146 5.60 0.37 12.14
CA PHE A 146 6.87 0.95 12.58
C PHE A 146 7.99 -0.07 12.84
N ARG A 147 7.79 -1.35 12.49
CA ARG A 147 8.84 -2.39 12.54
C ARG A 147 9.73 -2.36 11.31
N LEU A 148 9.18 -1.93 10.16
CA LEU A 148 9.88 -1.79 8.89
C LEU A 148 10.61 -0.44 8.81
N SER A 149 11.56 -0.23 9.72
CA SER A 149 12.40 0.98 9.72
C SER A 149 13.60 0.82 8.79
N ASN A 150 14.08 1.95 8.27
CA ASN A 150 15.23 1.99 7.37
C ASN A 150 16.28 2.94 7.95
N ILE A 151 17.47 2.41 8.22
CA ILE A 151 18.60 3.18 8.75
C ILE A 151 19.18 4.08 7.65
N ARG A 152 19.41 5.34 7.98
CA ARG A 152 20.09 6.27 7.09
C ARG A 152 21.56 5.84 6.96
N ARG A 153 21.97 5.48 5.75
CA ARG A 153 23.38 5.16 5.46
C ARG A 153 24.07 6.37 4.82
N SER A 154 25.35 6.55 5.15
CA SER A 154 26.19 7.68 4.73
C SER A 154 26.75 7.57 3.30
N SER A 155 26.40 6.52 2.55
CA SER A 155 26.97 6.24 1.23
C SER A 155 25.94 6.36 0.11
N THR A 156 26.48 6.65 -1.09
CA THR A 156 25.96 6.61 -2.46
C THR A 156 24.43 6.57 -2.66
N LEU A 157 23.93 7.46 -3.53
CA LEU A 157 22.54 7.43 -4.02
C LEU A 157 22.18 6.02 -4.52
N ASP A 158 21.20 5.40 -3.87
CA ASP A 158 20.64 4.10 -4.24
C ASP A 158 19.15 4.28 -4.58
N PRO A 159 18.82 4.70 -5.81
CA PRO A 159 17.44 4.83 -6.25
C PRO A 159 16.81 3.44 -6.43
N GLY A 160 15.52 3.33 -6.08
CA GLY A 160 14.77 2.11 -6.35
C GLY A 160 14.52 1.93 -7.85
N LEU A 161 14.71 0.71 -8.36
CA LEU A 161 14.58 0.40 -9.79
C LEU A 161 13.15 0.54 -10.34
N GLY A 162 12.14 0.41 -9.47
CA GLY A 162 10.73 0.42 -9.86
C GLY A 162 9.84 1.18 -8.88
N THR A 163 10.40 2.12 -8.11
CA THR A 163 9.62 2.93 -7.16
C THR A 163 8.52 3.67 -7.91
N GLY A 164 7.30 3.66 -7.37
CA GLY A 164 6.13 4.20 -8.06
C GLY A 164 5.48 3.28 -9.10
N LEU A 165 6.15 2.24 -9.60
CA LEU A 165 5.58 1.41 -10.68
C LEU A 165 4.61 0.33 -10.18
N ALA A 166 4.68 -0.05 -8.89
CA ALA A 166 3.85 -1.08 -8.27
C ALA A 166 3.08 -0.55 -7.05
N TYR A 167 3.40 -1.05 -5.85
CA TYR A 167 2.67 -0.78 -4.60
C TYR A 167 3.14 0.47 -3.86
N LEU A 168 4.43 0.81 -3.94
CA LEU A 168 4.94 2.06 -3.37
C LEU A 168 4.56 3.25 -4.25
N VAL A 169 4.28 4.38 -3.61
CA VAL A 169 4.17 5.67 -4.30
C VAL A 169 5.50 6.07 -4.94
N GLU A 170 5.42 7.01 -5.88
CA GLU A 170 6.60 7.64 -6.48
C GLU A 170 7.32 8.48 -5.40
N ASP A 171 8.66 8.36 -5.33
CA ASP A 171 9.44 8.88 -4.19
C ASP A 171 9.55 10.41 -4.24
N SER A 172 9.78 11.00 -5.41
CA SER A 172 10.00 12.44 -5.57
C SER A 172 8.75 13.25 -5.26
N ALA A 173 7.61 12.95 -5.88
CA ALA A 173 6.33 13.63 -5.64
C ALA A 173 5.86 13.46 -4.19
N TYR A 174 6.07 12.28 -3.61
CA TYR A 174 5.73 12.05 -2.20
C TYR A 174 6.68 12.81 -1.26
N HIS A 175 7.98 12.87 -1.58
CA HIS A 175 8.96 13.66 -0.86
C HIS A 175 8.59 15.15 -0.82
N GLU A 176 8.32 15.72 -1.99
CA GLU A 176 7.88 17.12 -2.12
C GLU A 176 6.61 17.40 -1.31
N HIS A 177 5.69 16.44 -1.23
CA HIS A 177 4.47 16.57 -0.45
C HIS A 177 4.76 16.65 1.06
N TYR A 178 5.41 15.65 1.65
CA TYR A 178 5.58 15.63 3.11
C TYR A 178 6.57 16.69 3.62
N LEU A 179 7.44 17.23 2.75
CA LEU A 179 8.33 18.35 3.10
C LEU A 179 7.56 19.62 3.50
N LYS A 180 6.33 19.80 2.99
CA LYS A 180 5.44 20.93 3.33
C LYS A 180 4.91 20.84 4.77
N TYR A 181 4.92 19.65 5.37
CA TYR A 181 4.26 19.34 6.64
C TYR A 181 5.23 18.88 7.73
N LYS A 182 6.50 19.33 7.71
CA LYS A 182 7.53 18.95 8.70
C LYS A 182 7.10 19.19 10.15
N ALA A 183 6.36 20.26 10.41
CA ALA A 183 5.90 20.66 11.73
C ALA A 183 4.48 20.19 12.10
N GLN A 184 3.85 19.34 11.27
CA GLN A 184 2.52 18.83 11.57
C GLN A 184 2.56 17.96 12.84
N THR A 185 1.73 18.33 13.81
CA THR A 185 1.43 17.55 15.02
C THR A 185 -0.03 17.15 15.00
N ASN A 186 -0.33 15.89 15.32
CA ASN A 186 -1.71 15.41 15.39
C ASN A 186 -2.06 15.17 16.86
N ILE A 187 -3.05 15.90 17.34
CA ILE A 187 -3.56 15.74 18.71
C ILE A 187 -4.65 14.68 18.68
N SER A 188 -4.46 13.62 19.47
CA SER A 188 -5.50 12.61 19.69
C SER A 188 -6.50 13.08 20.74
N THR A 189 -7.79 13.05 20.40
CA THR A 189 -8.87 13.55 21.28
C THR A 189 -9.93 12.51 21.63
N CYS A 190 -9.94 11.33 20.99
CA CYS A 190 -11.04 10.34 21.09
C CYS A 190 -10.68 9.02 21.82
N SER A 191 -9.51 8.89 22.47
CA SER A 191 -9.17 7.64 23.19
C SER A 191 -8.06 7.79 24.25
N GLY A 192 -8.10 6.93 25.28
CA GLY A 192 -6.98 6.64 26.20
C GLY A 192 -5.81 5.87 25.57
N PHE A 193 -5.88 5.61 24.26
CA PHE A 193 -4.78 5.15 23.44
C PHE A 193 -3.79 6.30 23.19
N LYS A 194 -2.70 6.31 23.97
CA LYS A 194 -1.49 7.13 23.77
C LYS A 194 -0.77 6.83 22.43
N THR A 195 -1.31 5.98 21.56
CA THR A 195 -0.62 5.40 20.40
C THR A 195 -0.21 6.43 19.34
N LEU A 196 -1.05 7.43 19.02
CA LEU A 196 -0.66 8.50 18.10
C LEU A 196 0.48 9.35 18.67
N GLU A 197 0.34 9.78 19.93
CA GLU A 197 1.33 10.64 20.58
C GLU A 197 2.69 9.92 20.73
N MET A 198 2.67 8.58 20.93
CA MET A 198 3.87 7.74 20.95
C MET A 198 4.41 7.44 19.55
N ALA A 199 3.55 7.28 18.53
CA ALA A 199 3.94 7.06 17.15
C ALA A 199 4.62 8.30 16.53
N GLU A 200 4.14 9.51 16.84
CA GLU A 200 4.76 10.77 16.41
C GLU A 200 6.09 11.09 17.11
N LYS A 201 6.24 10.61 18.36
CA LYS A 201 7.45 10.81 19.18
C LYS A 201 8.53 9.74 18.96
N LYS A 202 8.35 8.81 18.01
CA LYS A 202 9.38 7.81 17.72
C LYS A 202 10.67 8.50 17.30
N ASP A 203 11.76 8.15 17.98
CA ASP A 203 13.08 8.69 17.65
C ASP A 203 13.44 8.31 16.21
N ALA A 204 13.54 9.31 15.35
CA ALA A 204 13.90 9.18 13.95
C ALA A 204 15.41 9.40 13.73
N THR A 205 16.17 9.63 14.80
CA THR A 205 17.61 9.92 14.72
C THR A 205 18.34 8.76 14.05
N GLY A 206 19.11 9.07 13.00
CA GLY A 206 19.83 8.06 12.22
C GLY A 206 18.96 7.20 11.30
N LEU A 207 17.64 7.44 11.20
CA LEU A 207 16.75 6.72 10.30
C LEU A 207 16.45 7.52 9.02
N ARG A 208 16.40 6.83 7.88
CA ARG A 208 15.82 7.34 6.62
C ARG A 208 14.30 7.25 6.66
N SER A 209 13.79 6.19 7.28
CA SER A 209 12.35 5.99 7.49
C SER A 209 12.11 5.27 8.81
N THR A 210 11.07 5.71 9.53
CA THR A 210 10.64 5.15 10.82
C THR A 210 9.64 3.99 10.67
N GLY A 211 9.15 3.74 9.46
CA GLY A 211 8.12 2.75 9.17
C GLY A 211 7.50 2.94 7.79
N LEU A 212 6.43 2.18 7.53
CA LEU A 212 5.63 2.27 6.31
C LEU A 212 4.17 2.51 6.69
N CYS A 213 3.48 3.36 5.93
CA CYS A 213 2.03 3.40 5.91
C CYS A 213 1.50 2.68 4.68
N MET A 214 0.32 2.09 4.81
CA MET A 214 -0.29 1.31 3.73
C MET A 214 -1.80 1.52 3.67
N CYS A 215 -2.33 1.43 2.46
CA CYS A 215 -3.73 1.30 2.15
C CYS A 215 -3.95 0.00 1.36
N ALA A 216 -4.84 -0.85 1.85
CA ALA A 216 -5.16 -2.15 1.27
C ALA A 216 -6.67 -2.31 1.08
N CYS A 217 -7.08 -3.26 0.24
CA CYS A 217 -8.47 -3.69 0.15
C CYS A 217 -8.89 -4.39 1.44
N ALA A 218 -9.89 -3.85 2.15
CA ALA A 218 -10.36 -4.42 3.41
C ALA A 218 -11.04 -5.79 3.25
N ARG A 219 -11.66 -6.06 2.09
CA ARG A 219 -12.37 -7.32 1.83
C ARG A 219 -11.45 -8.50 1.58
N HIS A 220 -10.37 -8.28 0.82
CA HIS A 220 -9.52 -9.35 0.28
C HIS A 220 -8.06 -9.23 0.69
N LYS A 221 -7.70 -8.24 1.51
CA LYS A 221 -6.36 -8.07 2.10
C LYS A 221 -5.25 -7.94 1.06
N MET A 222 -5.56 -7.32 -0.07
CA MET A 222 -4.60 -7.05 -1.13
C MET A 222 -4.20 -5.58 -1.11
N ILE A 223 -2.89 -5.33 -1.12
CA ILE A 223 -2.31 -3.99 -1.10
C ILE A 223 -2.76 -3.23 -2.35
N ARG A 224 -3.15 -1.97 -2.18
CA ARG A 224 -3.54 -1.13 -3.32
C ARG A 224 -2.30 -0.67 -4.09
N PRO A 225 -2.39 -0.56 -5.42
CA PRO A 225 -1.31 0.04 -6.20
C PRO A 225 -1.03 1.46 -5.73
N GLN A 226 0.24 1.82 -5.62
CA GLN A 226 0.70 3.08 -5.04
C GLN A 226 0.00 3.43 -3.71
N GLY A 227 -0.35 2.41 -2.94
CA GLY A 227 -0.98 2.52 -1.64
C GLY A 227 0.00 2.31 -0.50
N VAL A 228 1.31 2.45 -0.71
CA VAL A 228 2.33 2.27 0.34
C VAL A 228 3.31 3.44 0.31
N GLY A 229 3.65 3.99 1.48
CA GLY A 229 4.59 5.10 1.60
C GLY A 229 5.49 5.01 2.82
N ASN A 230 6.73 5.47 2.67
CA ASN A 230 7.67 5.63 3.78
C ASN A 230 7.18 6.68 4.78
N LEU A 231 7.38 6.40 6.07
CA LEU A 231 7.16 7.34 7.17
C LEU A 231 8.49 7.98 7.55
N GLN A 232 8.56 9.31 7.57
CA GLN A 232 9.81 10.01 7.86
C GLN A 232 10.02 10.17 9.36
N LYS A 233 8.94 10.52 10.07
CA LYS A 233 8.95 10.72 11.52
C LYS A 233 7.57 10.36 12.06
N GLY A 234 7.39 9.07 12.30
CA GLY A 234 6.10 8.55 12.72
C GLY A 234 5.02 8.66 11.65
N GLU A 235 3.82 8.27 12.03
CA GLU A 235 2.61 8.43 11.23
C GLU A 235 2.08 9.86 11.39
N ARG A 236 1.78 10.51 10.26
CA ARG A 236 1.16 11.84 10.24
C ARG A 236 0.02 11.88 9.25
N TYR A 237 -0.92 12.80 9.44
CA TYR A 237 -2.03 12.96 8.49
C TYR A 237 -1.57 13.22 7.07
N CYS A 238 -0.51 14.01 6.85
CA CYS A 238 0.00 14.23 5.49
C CYS A 238 0.46 12.93 4.78
N ASN A 239 0.96 11.95 5.54
CA ASN A 239 1.34 10.64 5.02
C ASN A 239 0.08 9.83 4.68
N MET A 240 -0.85 9.72 5.63
CA MET A 240 -2.07 8.92 5.47
C MET A 240 -3.03 9.48 4.42
N ASP A 241 -3.19 10.80 4.35
CA ASP A 241 -4.00 11.48 3.33
C ASP A 241 -3.48 11.15 1.92
N TYR A 242 -2.16 11.25 1.71
CA TYR A 242 -1.54 10.99 0.42
C TYR A 242 -1.72 9.52 0.01
N ILE A 243 -1.45 8.58 0.92
CA ILE A 243 -1.56 7.14 0.64
C ILE A 243 -3.01 6.72 0.41
N ALA A 244 -3.96 7.22 1.20
CA ALA A 244 -5.39 6.97 1.02
C ALA A 244 -5.85 7.37 -0.39
N MET A 245 -5.51 8.59 -0.79
CA MET A 245 -5.95 9.16 -2.07
C MET A 245 -5.21 8.53 -3.25
N SER A 246 -3.92 8.24 -3.12
CA SER A 246 -3.13 7.53 -4.13
C SER A 246 -3.65 6.12 -4.39
N ALA A 247 -3.98 5.36 -3.34
CA ALA A 247 -4.50 3.99 -3.44
C ALA A 247 -5.85 3.86 -4.17
N ALA A 248 -6.60 4.97 -4.25
CA ALA A 248 -7.92 5.07 -4.85
C ALA A 248 -7.98 6.04 -6.05
N ARG A 249 -6.83 6.53 -6.52
CA ARG A 249 -6.76 7.51 -7.62
C ARG A 249 -7.41 6.98 -8.89
N ASN A 250 -8.03 7.87 -9.67
CA ASN A 250 -8.68 7.55 -10.95
C ASN A 250 -9.77 6.46 -10.88
N ILE A 251 -10.40 6.27 -9.72
CA ILE A 251 -11.51 5.33 -9.52
C ILE A 251 -12.78 6.11 -9.20
N GLY A 252 -13.85 5.87 -9.98
CA GLY A 252 -15.16 6.53 -9.87
C GLY A 252 -16.10 5.90 -8.85
N LEU A 253 -15.66 4.88 -8.12
CA LEU A 253 -16.39 4.20 -7.07
C LEU A 253 -16.36 5.00 -5.76
N ASP A 254 -17.46 4.96 -5.02
CA ASP A 254 -17.48 5.43 -3.62
C ASP A 254 -16.44 4.69 -2.79
N ARG A 255 -15.95 5.35 -1.73
CA ARG A 255 -14.83 4.86 -0.93
C ARG A 255 -15.22 4.80 0.54
N PHE A 256 -14.97 3.66 1.15
CA PHE A 256 -15.04 3.50 2.59
C PHE A 256 -13.62 3.31 3.13
N TYR A 257 -13.17 4.18 4.04
CA TYR A 257 -11.87 4.05 4.69
C TYR A 257 -12.05 3.55 6.14
N SER A 258 -11.54 2.34 6.37
CA SER A 258 -11.33 1.76 7.68
C SER A 258 -9.98 2.22 8.21
N TYR A 259 -9.94 2.85 9.37
CA TYR A 259 -8.72 3.35 9.98
C TYR A 259 -8.91 3.47 11.49
N ASP A 260 -7.91 3.09 12.27
CA ASP A 260 -7.97 3.08 13.75
C ASP A 260 -8.48 4.39 14.30
N ILE A 261 -7.97 5.50 13.77
CA ILE A 261 -8.36 6.84 14.18
C ILE A 261 -9.29 7.52 13.17
N ALA A 262 -10.07 6.75 12.40
CA ALA A 262 -11.00 7.28 11.39
C ALA A 262 -11.86 8.42 11.94
N CYS A 263 -12.33 8.27 13.18
CA CYS A 263 -13.12 9.27 13.92
C CYS A 263 -12.45 10.64 14.10
N GLN A 264 -11.12 10.70 14.13
CA GLN A 264 -10.34 11.93 14.23
C GLN A 264 -9.84 12.39 12.86
N TRP A 265 -9.33 11.44 12.07
CA TRP A 265 -8.71 11.69 10.77
C TRP A 265 -9.67 12.38 9.79
N ASN A 266 -10.93 11.94 9.75
CA ASN A 266 -11.91 12.40 8.76
C ASN A 266 -12.33 13.88 8.94
N ILE A 267 -12.28 14.42 10.16
CA ILE A 267 -12.87 15.72 10.53
C ILE A 267 -12.42 16.84 9.59
N ASN A 268 -11.12 16.95 9.38
CA ASN A 268 -10.52 17.98 8.53
C ASN A 268 -9.98 17.41 7.20
N LEU A 269 -10.36 16.19 6.83
CA LEU A 269 -9.81 15.53 5.64
C LEU A 269 -10.14 16.32 4.36
N GLN A 270 -11.35 16.85 4.24
CA GLN A 270 -11.77 17.63 3.07
C GLN A 270 -10.88 18.86 2.85
N ASP A 271 -10.49 19.55 3.92
CA ASP A 271 -9.58 20.69 3.83
C ASP A 271 -8.14 20.26 3.55
N ARG A 272 -7.67 19.18 4.19
CA ARG A 272 -6.31 18.65 3.95
C ARG A 272 -6.14 18.13 2.51
N MET A 273 -7.20 17.56 1.92
CA MET A 273 -7.19 17.11 0.53
C MET A 273 -6.91 18.27 -0.45
N LYS A 274 -7.31 19.51 -0.15
CA LYS A 274 -7.00 20.68 -0.98
C LYS A 274 -5.48 20.94 -1.10
N GLY A 275 -4.69 20.46 -0.13
CA GLY A 275 -3.23 20.53 -0.16
C GLY A 275 -2.55 19.38 -0.92
N LEU A 276 -3.29 18.33 -1.30
CA LEU A 276 -2.78 17.23 -2.12
C LEU A 276 -2.69 17.66 -3.59
N PRO A 277 -1.77 17.07 -4.38
CA PRO A 277 -1.79 17.19 -5.82
C PRO A 277 -3.18 16.89 -6.41
N ALA A 278 -3.67 17.74 -7.31
CA ALA A 278 -5.02 17.64 -7.86
C ALA A 278 -5.33 16.27 -8.52
N TYR A 279 -4.33 15.61 -9.09
CA TYR A 279 -4.48 14.28 -9.69
C TYR A 279 -4.78 13.15 -8.67
N LEU A 280 -4.62 13.42 -7.37
CA LEU A 280 -4.99 12.49 -6.29
C LEU A 280 -6.42 12.71 -5.79
N TRP A 281 -7.05 13.83 -6.15
CA TRP A 281 -8.37 14.14 -5.61
C TRP A 281 -9.41 13.09 -6.06
N PRO A 282 -10.40 12.77 -5.20
CA PRO A 282 -11.55 12.00 -5.64
C PRO A 282 -12.24 12.67 -6.84
N LEU A 283 -12.78 11.85 -7.75
CA LEU A 283 -13.62 12.37 -8.83
C LEU A 283 -14.89 13.03 -8.23
N PRO A 284 -15.49 14.05 -8.86
CA PRO A 284 -16.54 14.88 -8.25
C PRO A 284 -17.72 14.12 -7.62
N ASP A 285 -18.13 12.98 -8.20
CA ASP A 285 -19.29 12.20 -7.72
C ASP A 285 -18.93 11.13 -6.67
N VAL A 286 -17.65 11.01 -6.29
CA VAL A 286 -17.18 9.98 -5.38
C VAL A 286 -17.47 10.38 -3.94
N LYS A 287 -18.28 9.58 -3.25
CA LYS A 287 -18.57 9.77 -1.83
C LYS A 287 -17.52 9.06 -0.98
N LEU A 288 -17.14 9.72 0.10
CA LEU A 288 -16.22 9.17 1.11
C LEU A 288 -16.99 8.85 2.38
N SER A 289 -16.70 7.70 2.97
CA SER A 289 -17.25 7.25 4.25
C SER A 289 -16.15 6.59 5.07
N TYR A 290 -16.34 6.50 6.38
CA TYR A 290 -15.26 6.16 7.31
C TYR A 290 -15.76 5.26 8.42
N GLY A 291 -14.88 4.44 8.97
CA GLY A 291 -15.17 3.66 10.17
C GLY A 291 -13.92 3.19 10.87
N VAL A 292 -14.09 2.82 12.13
CA VAL A 292 -13.03 2.24 12.95
C VAL A 292 -13.11 0.71 12.83
N PRO A 293 -11.98 0.02 12.56
CA PRO A 293 -11.90 -1.44 12.56
C PRO A 293 -12.51 -2.06 13.83
N LYS A 294 -13.14 -3.24 13.69
CA LYS A 294 -13.98 -3.83 14.77
C LYS A 294 -13.23 -4.11 16.08
N CYS A 295 -11.96 -4.52 16.01
CA CYS A 295 -11.12 -4.77 17.17
C CYS A 295 -10.75 -3.47 17.87
N HIS A 296 -10.44 -2.43 17.09
CA HIS A 296 -10.05 -1.12 17.60
C HIS A 296 -11.21 -0.32 18.16
N ALA A 297 -12.44 -0.50 17.64
CA ALA A 297 -13.62 0.27 18.01
C ALA A 297 -13.83 0.37 19.53
N LYS A 298 -13.66 -0.73 20.27
CA LYS A 298 -13.84 -0.76 21.74
C LYS A 298 -12.90 0.19 22.50
N GLY A 299 -11.77 0.57 21.91
CA GLY A 299 -10.79 1.50 22.48
C GLY A 299 -11.18 2.98 22.41
N HIS A 300 -12.24 3.30 21.67
CA HIS A 300 -12.71 4.67 21.48
C HIS A 300 -13.79 5.06 22.49
N VAL A 301 -14.01 6.36 22.69
CA VAL A 301 -15.18 6.85 23.45
C VAL A 301 -16.50 6.40 22.81
N LEU A 302 -17.56 6.28 23.61
CA LEU A 302 -18.85 5.71 23.19
C LEU A 302 -19.43 6.41 21.94
N SER A 303 -19.33 7.73 21.84
CA SER A 303 -19.79 8.47 20.66
C SER A 303 -19.06 8.04 19.38
N CYS A 304 -17.73 7.88 19.44
CA CYS A 304 -16.93 7.35 18.35
C CYS A 304 -17.32 5.90 18.02
N GLN A 305 -17.56 5.05 19.03
CA GLN A 305 -18.04 3.68 18.83
C GLN A 305 -19.35 3.63 18.07
N CYS A 306 -20.32 4.48 18.43
CA CYS A 306 -21.63 4.51 17.77
C CYS A 306 -21.53 5.08 16.34
N CYS A 307 -20.85 6.21 16.15
CA CYS A 307 -20.82 6.91 14.87
C CYS A 307 -19.91 6.26 13.82
N PHE A 308 -18.84 5.58 14.25
CA PHE A 308 -17.84 4.98 13.36
C PHE A 308 -17.83 3.44 13.40
N SER A 309 -18.81 2.81 14.07
CA SER A 309 -18.98 1.35 14.02
C SER A 309 -19.23 0.90 12.59
N MET A 310 -18.29 0.12 12.04
CA MET A 310 -18.42 -0.46 10.70
C MET A 310 -19.66 -1.33 10.54
N GLY A 311 -20.18 -1.93 11.62
CA GLY A 311 -21.40 -2.73 11.59
C GLY A 311 -22.67 -1.92 11.30
N LEU A 312 -22.63 -0.60 11.51
CA LEU A 312 -23.74 0.32 11.24
C LEU A 312 -23.54 1.10 9.93
N GLN A 313 -22.36 1.02 9.32
CA GLN A 313 -22.05 1.76 8.10
C GLN A 313 -22.67 1.09 6.87
N LEU A 314 -23.45 1.87 6.13
CA LEU A 314 -24.15 1.40 4.94
C LEU A 314 -23.16 0.91 3.87
N GLY A 315 -23.43 -0.27 3.31
CA GLY A 315 -22.60 -0.87 2.26
C GLY A 315 -21.35 -1.63 2.74
N VAL A 316 -20.98 -1.55 4.02
CA VAL A 316 -19.76 -2.20 4.54
C VAL A 316 -19.96 -3.70 4.78
N GLY A 317 -21.19 -4.11 5.10
CA GLY A 317 -21.54 -5.50 5.39
C GLY A 317 -20.77 -6.03 6.61
N ASN A 318 -20.36 -7.29 6.55
CA ASN A 318 -19.65 -7.95 7.67
C ASN A 318 -18.12 -7.75 7.68
N THR A 319 -17.60 -6.82 6.88
CA THR A 319 -16.15 -6.53 6.81
C THR A 319 -15.59 -6.16 8.19
N ASP A 320 -14.46 -6.76 8.59
CA ASP A 320 -13.85 -6.53 9.90
C ASP A 320 -12.95 -5.27 9.98
N GLY A 321 -12.31 -4.89 8.88
CA GLY A 321 -11.36 -3.77 8.82
C GLY A 321 -9.95 -4.09 9.33
N GLU A 322 -9.72 -5.29 9.86
CA GLU A 322 -8.48 -5.77 10.53
C GLU A 322 -7.57 -6.55 9.59
N GLY A 323 -7.84 -6.49 8.28
CA GLY A 323 -7.06 -7.21 7.28
C GLY A 323 -5.60 -6.77 7.20
N ILE A 324 -5.34 -5.49 7.51
CA ILE A 324 -4.05 -4.85 7.29
C ILE A 324 -2.99 -5.37 8.26
N GLU A 325 -3.36 -5.64 9.51
CA GLU A 325 -2.50 -6.30 10.51
C GLU A 325 -2.01 -7.67 10.06
N ARG A 326 -2.88 -8.43 9.40
CA ARG A 326 -2.54 -9.75 8.84
C ARG A 326 -1.56 -9.61 7.66
N VAL A 327 -1.70 -8.54 6.87
CA VAL A 327 -0.73 -8.21 5.82
C VAL A 327 0.63 -7.85 6.45
N TRP A 328 0.64 -7.06 7.53
CA TRP A 328 1.87 -6.74 8.24
C TRP A 328 2.55 -7.95 8.86
N ALA A 329 1.79 -8.87 9.46
CA ALA A 329 2.35 -10.11 9.99
C ALA A 329 3.07 -10.96 8.92
N GLY A 330 2.63 -10.88 7.66
CA GLY A 330 3.29 -11.53 6.54
C GLY A 330 4.60 -10.85 6.12
N ILE A 331 4.66 -9.52 6.18
CA ILE A 331 5.79 -8.70 5.71
C ILE A 331 6.88 -8.53 6.78
N ASN A 332 6.49 -8.48 8.05
CA ASN A 332 7.41 -8.46 9.20
C ASN A 332 8.17 -9.78 9.35
#